data_AF-A0A2R6FP84-F1
#
_entry.id   AF-A0A2R6FP84-F1
#
_cell.length_a   1.000
_cell.length_b   1.000
_cell.length_c   1.000
_cell.angle_alpha   90.00
_cell.angle_beta   90.00
_cell.angle_gamma   90.00
#
_symmetry.space_group_name_H-M   'P 1'
#
loop_
_entity.id
_entity.type
_entity.pdbx_description
1 polymer ?
#
loop_
_entity_poly.entity_id
_entity_poly.type
_entity_poly.pdbx_seq_one_letter_code
_entity_poly.pdbx_strand_id
1 'polypeptide(L)'
;AAGSQFIDQVRSQSGWAGVNDLYENRPASTEQLIHMETYPDDRPVNVTVPDRSNDEWTRFDHDPVADTVGEASVYAMLVHNDAVNPEDRYSYQSEPSEGWGGDSVVPYTNGTTGAYVWETVWDTENDAKQFHEAYLDVLDAHDARNPRGNVYVVPEGDDFDDAFRVVRDGKTVRIVNAPTTDQLDAVHSRSG
;
A
#
# COMPACT_ATOMS: atom_id res chain seq x y z
N ALA A 1 -4.05 15.69 12.12
CA ALA A 1 -3.63 15.25 13.46
C ALA A 1 -4.62 14.20 13.98
N ALA A 2 -4.48 12.95 13.51
CA ALA A 2 -5.43 11.87 13.81
C ALA A 2 -5.36 11.40 15.27
N GLY A 3 -4.15 11.32 15.85
CA GLY A 3 -3.96 10.84 17.22
C GLY A 3 -4.61 11.71 18.31
N SER A 4 -4.76 13.02 18.12
CA SER A 4 -5.46 13.89 19.08
C SER A 4 -6.98 13.74 19.01
N GLN A 5 -7.53 13.57 17.80
CA GLN A 5 -8.97 13.31 17.61
C GLN A 5 -9.38 11.96 18.19
N PHE A 6 -8.54 10.93 18.00
CA PHE A 6 -8.75 9.60 18.54
C PHE A 6 -8.82 9.59 20.09
N ILE A 7 -7.92 10.30 20.78
CA ILE A 7 -7.95 10.42 22.25
C ILE A 7 -9.20 11.16 22.73
N ASP A 8 -9.60 12.24 22.04
CA ASP A 8 -10.79 13.02 22.39
C ASP A 8 -12.07 12.17 22.23
N GLN A 9 -12.13 11.33 21.19
CA GLN A 9 -13.28 10.49 20.91
C GLN A 9 -13.39 9.30 21.88
N VAL A 10 -12.29 8.61 22.19
CA VAL A 10 -12.27 7.55 23.22
C VAL A 10 -12.62 8.09 24.60
N ARG A 11 -12.11 9.28 24.94
CA ARG A 11 -12.49 9.96 26.19
C ARG A 11 -13.98 10.31 26.22
N SER A 12 -14.57 10.68 25.09
CA SER A 12 -16.00 11.01 24.99
C SER A 12 -16.91 9.78 25.18
N GLN A 13 -16.51 8.62 24.68
CA GLN A 13 -17.32 7.39 24.71
C GLN A 13 -17.14 6.61 26.02
N SER A 14 -15.89 6.46 26.46
CA SER A 14 -15.49 5.52 27.51
C SER A 14 -14.82 6.20 28.71
N GLY A 15 -14.79 7.54 28.72
CA GLY A 15 -14.18 8.32 29.79
C GLY A 15 -12.67 8.07 29.93
N TRP A 16 -12.11 8.43 31.08
CA TRP A 16 -10.69 8.24 31.37
C TRP A 16 -10.29 6.77 31.51
N ALA A 17 -11.25 5.86 31.75
CA ALA A 17 -11.00 4.42 31.75
C ALA A 17 -10.64 3.92 30.34
N GLY A 18 -11.40 4.31 29.30
CA GLY A 18 -11.07 3.95 27.92
C GLY A 18 -9.73 4.54 27.44
N VAL A 19 -9.35 5.73 27.93
CA VAL A 19 -8.01 6.29 27.67
C VAL A 19 -6.92 5.47 28.34
N ASN A 20 -7.19 4.88 29.51
CA ASN A 20 -6.24 3.99 30.20
C ASN A 20 -6.13 2.64 29.47
N ASP A 21 -7.23 2.10 28.94
CA ASP A 21 -7.24 0.88 28.14
C ASP A 21 -6.43 1.03 26.84
N LEU A 22 -6.40 2.23 26.24
CA LEU A 22 -5.53 2.54 25.10
C LEU A 22 -4.03 2.48 25.42
N TYR A 23 -3.64 2.77 26.66
CA TYR A 23 -2.25 2.65 27.09
C TYR A 23 -1.82 1.18 27.18
N GLU A 24 -2.76 0.29 27.52
CA GLU A 24 -2.56 -1.16 27.64
C GLU A 24 -2.72 -1.87 26.29
N ASN A 25 -3.64 -1.42 25.44
CA ASN A 25 -3.92 -1.92 24.10
C ASN A 25 -3.73 -0.78 23.10
N ARG A 26 -2.49 -0.55 22.64
CA ARG A 26 -2.26 0.50 21.65
C ARG A 26 -2.79 0.07 20.29
N PRO A 27 -3.35 1.00 19.50
CA PRO A 27 -3.62 0.77 18.09
C PRO A 27 -2.37 0.22 17.38
N ALA A 28 -2.53 -0.86 16.64
CA ALA A 28 -1.49 -1.58 15.93
C ALA A 28 -1.28 -1.07 14.50
N SER A 29 -2.23 -0.31 13.95
CA SER A 29 -2.16 0.29 12.62
C SER A 29 -2.62 1.74 12.61
N THR A 30 -2.34 2.44 11.50
CA THR A 30 -2.87 3.79 11.28
C THR A 30 -4.37 3.75 10.95
N GLU A 31 -4.86 2.64 10.40
CA GLU A 31 -6.29 2.39 10.21
C GLU A 31 -7.04 2.34 11.52
N GLN A 32 -6.57 1.64 12.54
CA GLN A 32 -7.21 1.69 13.86
C GLN A 32 -7.20 3.09 14.51
N LEU A 33 -6.32 3.98 14.05
CA LEU A 33 -6.30 5.39 14.48
C LEU A 33 -7.28 6.27 13.68
N ILE A 34 -7.55 5.91 12.41
CA ILE A 34 -8.44 6.64 11.50
C ILE A 34 -9.89 6.13 11.63
N HIS A 35 -10.07 4.81 11.67
CA HIS A 35 -11.31 4.04 11.80
C HIS A 35 -11.42 3.43 13.20
N MET A 36 -11.76 4.26 14.20
CA MET A 36 -11.77 3.83 15.60
C MET A 36 -12.80 2.73 15.91
N GLU A 37 -13.83 2.58 15.09
CA GLU A 37 -14.89 1.59 15.21
C GLU A 37 -14.39 0.15 14.99
N THR A 38 -13.25 -0.03 14.32
CA THR A 38 -12.64 -1.34 14.08
C THR A 38 -11.67 -1.75 15.20
N TYR A 39 -11.29 -0.81 16.06
CA TYR A 39 -10.47 -1.07 17.24
C TYR A 39 -11.30 -1.70 18.38
N PRO A 40 -10.79 -2.72 19.10
CA PRO A 40 -9.44 -3.30 19.01
C PRO A 40 -9.34 -4.56 18.13
N ASP A 41 -10.46 -4.97 17.55
CA ASP A 41 -10.64 -6.32 17.02
C ASP A 41 -9.97 -6.50 15.64
N ASP A 42 -9.91 -5.43 14.85
CA ASP A 42 -9.32 -5.47 13.52
C ASP A 42 -7.82 -5.19 13.56
N ARG A 43 -7.02 -6.24 13.42
CA ARG A 43 -5.56 -6.15 13.55
C ARG A 43 -4.90 -6.35 12.19
N PRO A 44 -3.87 -5.55 11.86
CA PRO A 44 -3.16 -5.70 10.61
C PRO A 44 -2.59 -7.11 10.47
N VAL A 45 -2.80 -7.72 9.31
CA VAL A 45 -2.25 -9.03 8.98
C VAL A 45 -0.78 -8.89 8.64
N ASN A 46 0.02 -9.88 9.04
CA ASN A 46 1.42 -9.95 8.66
C ASN A 46 1.54 -10.37 7.19
N VAL A 47 1.74 -9.38 6.30
CA VAL A 47 1.98 -9.62 4.87
C VAL A 47 3.44 -10.03 4.68
N THR A 48 3.71 -10.97 3.76
CA THR A 48 5.07 -11.42 3.48
C THR A 48 5.29 -11.55 1.99
N VAL A 49 6.30 -10.86 1.47
CA VAL A 49 6.72 -11.03 0.07
C VAL A 49 7.82 -12.09 0.00
N PRO A 50 7.56 -13.26 -0.62
CA PRO A 50 8.61 -14.24 -0.86
C PRO A 50 9.63 -13.68 -1.84
N ASP A 51 10.91 -13.92 -1.56
CA ASP A 51 11.95 -13.58 -2.52
C ASP A 51 11.85 -14.52 -3.73
N ARG A 52 11.69 -13.91 -4.90
CA ARG A 52 11.59 -14.59 -6.21
C ARG A 52 12.45 -13.88 -7.25
N SER A 53 13.41 -13.08 -6.82
CA SER A 53 14.35 -12.43 -7.72
C SER A 53 15.35 -13.45 -8.28
N ASN A 54 15.97 -13.12 -9.40
CA ASN A 54 17.10 -13.87 -9.96
C ASN A 54 18.43 -13.28 -9.48
N ASP A 55 19.54 -13.86 -9.96
CA ASP A 55 20.91 -13.45 -9.58
C ASP A 55 21.28 -12.00 -9.96
N GLU A 56 20.45 -11.30 -10.76
CA GLU A 56 20.69 -9.90 -11.14
C GLU A 56 20.21 -8.91 -10.07
N TRP A 57 19.32 -9.34 -9.17
CA TRP A 57 18.69 -8.49 -8.17
C TRP A 57 18.87 -9.07 -6.78
N THR A 58 19.35 -8.23 -5.87
CA THR A 58 19.50 -8.56 -4.46
C THR A 58 18.47 -7.78 -3.65
N ARG A 59 17.70 -8.48 -2.82
CA ARG A 59 16.83 -7.86 -1.81
C ARG A 59 17.70 -7.13 -0.77
N PHE A 60 17.27 -5.95 -0.32
CA PHE A 60 17.97 -5.30 0.78
C PHE A 60 17.75 -6.09 2.08
N ASP A 61 18.81 -6.70 2.60
CA ASP A 61 18.83 -7.34 3.91
C ASP A 61 18.91 -6.26 5.02
N HIS A 62 17.75 -5.80 5.47
CA HIS A 62 17.58 -5.01 6.70
C HIS A 62 16.59 -5.73 7.62
N ASP A 63 16.55 -5.38 8.91
CA ASP A 63 15.60 -5.94 9.87
C ASP A 63 14.66 -4.81 10.36
N PRO A 64 13.35 -4.87 10.07
CA PRO A 64 12.65 -5.91 9.30
C PRO A 64 13.01 -5.87 7.80
N VAL A 65 12.88 -7.01 7.12
CA VAL A 65 13.24 -7.16 5.69
C VAL A 65 12.22 -6.51 4.75
N ALA A 66 11.13 -5.99 5.30
CA ALA A 66 10.06 -5.28 4.60
C ALA A 66 9.57 -4.16 5.50
N ASP A 67 9.23 -3.02 4.89
CA ASP A 67 8.59 -1.92 5.59
C ASP A 67 7.06 -2.00 5.37
N THR A 68 6.30 -1.53 6.37
CA THR A 68 4.84 -1.32 6.27
C THR A 68 4.62 0.15 5.95
N VAL A 69 3.96 0.44 4.82
CA VAL A 69 3.68 1.82 4.40
C VAL A 69 2.48 2.36 5.19
N GLY A 70 1.47 1.52 5.41
CA GLY A 70 0.28 1.82 6.20
C GLY A 70 -0.75 2.70 5.48
N GLU A 71 -2.01 2.58 5.90
CA GLU A 71 -3.17 3.23 5.26
C GLU A 71 -2.99 4.74 5.00
N ALA A 72 -2.48 5.50 5.96
CA ALA A 72 -2.34 6.96 5.81
C ALA A 72 -1.36 7.35 4.70
N SER A 73 -0.30 6.58 4.51
CA SER A 73 0.69 6.79 3.45
C SER A 73 0.12 6.37 2.08
N VAL A 74 -0.69 5.31 2.04
CA VAL A 74 -1.48 4.93 0.86
C VAL A 74 -2.43 6.05 0.46
N TYR A 75 -3.22 6.57 1.40
CA TYR A 75 -4.12 7.69 1.14
C TYR A 75 -3.38 8.94 0.65
N ALA A 76 -2.26 9.30 1.30
CA ALA A 76 -1.46 10.46 0.91
C ALA A 76 -0.91 10.32 -0.52
N MET A 77 -0.48 9.12 -0.91
CA MET A 77 -0.01 8.81 -2.26
C MET A 77 -1.13 8.92 -3.30
N LEU A 78 -2.33 8.43 -3.01
CA LEU A 78 -3.47 8.56 -3.93
C LEU A 78 -3.89 10.03 -4.11
N VAL A 79 -3.95 10.80 -3.01
CA VAL A 79 -4.31 12.23 -3.06
C VAL A 79 -3.28 13.05 -3.83
N HIS A 80 -1.99 12.75 -3.65
CA HIS A 80 -0.89 13.46 -4.31
C HIS A 80 -0.95 13.32 -5.83
N ASN A 81 -1.36 12.15 -6.33
CA ASN A 81 -1.39 11.82 -7.75
C ASN A 81 -2.78 12.04 -8.40
N ASP A 82 -3.65 12.84 -7.77
CA ASP A 82 -5.01 13.10 -8.24
C ASP A 82 -5.87 11.84 -8.50
N ALA A 83 -5.50 10.69 -7.92
CA ALA A 83 -6.17 9.40 -8.05
C ALA A 83 -7.31 9.20 -7.01
N VAL A 84 -7.77 10.31 -6.43
CA VAL A 84 -8.96 10.36 -5.58
C VAL A 84 -9.93 11.34 -6.22
N ASN A 85 -11.17 10.90 -6.44
CA ASN A 85 -12.22 11.73 -7.00
C ASN A 85 -12.38 13.03 -6.17
N PRO A 86 -12.38 14.23 -6.79
CA PRO A 86 -12.49 15.50 -6.10
C PRO A 86 -13.75 15.65 -5.22
N GLU A 87 -14.84 14.96 -5.55
CA GLU A 87 -16.06 14.94 -4.73
C GLU A 87 -15.88 14.11 -3.45
N ASP A 88 -14.98 13.11 -3.49
CA ASP A 88 -14.68 12.20 -2.38
C ASP A 88 -13.53 12.71 -1.48
N ARG A 89 -12.74 13.71 -1.94
CA ARG A 89 -11.64 14.34 -1.18
C ARG A 89 -12.02 14.97 0.17
N TYR A 90 -13.29 15.34 0.36
CA TYR A 90 -13.80 15.97 1.59
C TYR A 90 -14.86 15.13 2.32
N SER A 91 -15.26 14.03 1.71
CA SER A 91 -15.97 12.96 2.36
C SER A 91 -14.92 12.20 3.17
N TYR A 92 -15.02 12.13 4.49
CA TYR A 92 -14.14 11.28 5.30
C TYR A 92 -14.44 9.77 5.09
N GLN A 93 -14.84 9.39 3.87
CA GLN A 93 -15.00 8.04 3.32
C GLN A 93 -14.04 7.98 2.13
N SER A 94 -12.78 7.65 2.40
CA SER A 94 -11.78 7.46 1.35
C SER A 94 -11.88 6.01 0.85
N GLU A 95 -12.85 5.74 -0.03
CA GLU A 95 -13.10 4.40 -0.60
C GLU A 95 -11.82 3.63 -1.04
N PRO A 96 -10.77 4.23 -1.61
CA PRO A 96 -9.63 3.45 -2.11
C PRO A 96 -8.57 3.08 -1.05
N SER A 97 -8.68 3.59 0.19
CA SER A 97 -7.78 3.21 1.30
C SER A 97 -8.51 2.56 2.49
N GLU A 98 -9.84 2.68 2.56
CA GLU A 98 -10.68 2.03 3.57
C GLU A 98 -10.61 0.49 3.43
N GLY A 99 -10.48 -0.22 4.56
CA GLY A 99 -10.35 -1.68 4.60
C GLY A 99 -8.93 -2.19 4.32
N TRP A 100 -7.91 -1.42 4.69
CA TRP A 100 -6.51 -1.80 4.53
C TRP A 100 -6.14 -2.84 5.58
N GLY A 101 -6.00 -4.11 5.20
CA GLY A 101 -5.67 -5.18 6.14
C GLY A 101 -4.17 -5.27 6.49
N GLY A 102 -3.27 -4.70 5.69
CA GLY A 102 -1.82 -4.82 5.90
C GLY A 102 -1.01 -4.69 4.62
N ASP A 103 0.28 -4.37 4.73
CA ASP A 103 1.17 -4.36 3.57
C ASP A 103 2.65 -4.62 3.89
N SER A 104 3.40 -4.91 2.83
CA SER A 104 4.85 -5.09 2.86
C SER A 104 5.46 -4.60 1.56
N VAL A 105 6.32 -3.57 1.66
CA VAL A 105 7.18 -3.12 0.57
C VAL A 105 8.59 -3.66 0.77
N VAL A 106 9.11 -4.30 -0.28
CA VAL A 106 10.43 -4.93 -0.28
C VAL A 106 11.27 -4.30 -1.39
N PRO A 107 12.30 -3.52 -1.04
CA PRO A 107 13.21 -2.96 -2.03
C PRO A 107 14.24 -3.99 -2.51
N TYR A 108 14.65 -3.86 -3.76
CA TYR A 108 15.68 -4.63 -4.45
C TYR A 108 16.68 -3.69 -5.13
N THR A 109 17.90 -4.16 -5.35
CA THR A 109 18.90 -3.45 -6.15
C THR A 109 19.74 -4.39 -7.00
N ASN A 110 20.21 -3.90 -8.14
CA ASN A 110 21.24 -4.54 -8.97
C ASN A 110 22.62 -3.86 -8.83
N GLY A 111 22.77 -2.98 -7.82
CA GLY A 111 23.98 -2.17 -7.58
C GLY A 111 24.05 -0.86 -8.37
N THR A 112 23.16 -0.63 -9.34
CA THR A 112 23.09 0.61 -10.13
C THR A 112 21.73 1.29 -10.00
N THR A 113 20.65 0.52 -10.04
CA THR A 113 19.27 1.00 -9.92
C THR A 113 18.53 0.29 -8.78
N GLY A 114 17.43 0.90 -8.36
CA GLY A 114 16.47 0.32 -7.42
C GLY A 114 15.31 -0.38 -8.15
N ALA A 115 14.61 -1.24 -7.41
CA ALA A 115 13.33 -1.82 -7.76
C ALA A 115 12.58 -2.14 -6.45
N TYR A 116 11.30 -2.46 -6.53
CA TYR A 116 10.57 -2.95 -5.36
C TYR A 116 9.44 -3.91 -5.70
N VAL A 117 9.05 -4.71 -4.71
CA VAL A 117 7.80 -5.46 -4.71
C VAL A 117 6.97 -4.97 -3.52
N TRP A 118 5.76 -4.49 -3.80
CA TRP A 118 4.81 -4.08 -2.79
C TRP A 118 3.59 -5.00 -2.83
N GLU A 119 3.28 -5.60 -1.69
CA GLU A 119 2.10 -6.45 -1.53
C GLU A 119 1.19 -5.85 -0.47
N THR A 120 -0.08 -5.66 -0.82
CA THR A 120 -1.13 -5.14 0.07
C THR A 120 -2.23 -6.18 0.22
N VAL A 121 -2.80 -6.27 1.42
CA VAL A 121 -3.95 -7.11 1.74
C VAL A 121 -5.08 -6.21 2.23
N TRP A 122 -6.29 -6.56 1.85
CA TRP A 122 -7.50 -5.79 2.14
C TRP A 122 -8.55 -6.65 2.85
N ASP A 123 -9.52 -6.01 3.48
CA ASP A 123 -10.57 -6.70 4.24
C ASP A 123 -11.52 -7.48 3.36
N THR A 124 -11.84 -6.96 2.18
CA THR A 124 -12.66 -7.63 1.18
C THR A 124 -12.03 -7.63 -0.21
N GLU A 125 -12.54 -8.50 -1.09
CA GLU A 125 -12.11 -8.49 -2.50
C GLU A 125 -12.55 -7.22 -3.22
N ASN A 126 -13.58 -6.53 -2.71
CA ASN A 126 -14.04 -5.26 -3.25
C ASN A 126 -13.07 -4.14 -2.92
N ASP A 127 -12.59 -4.08 -1.67
CA ASP A 127 -11.61 -3.07 -1.23
C ASP A 127 -10.30 -3.23 -2.00
N ALA A 128 -9.83 -4.48 -2.16
CA ALA A 128 -8.67 -4.78 -3.01
C ALA A 128 -8.88 -4.37 -4.48
N LYS A 129 -10.12 -4.46 -4.99
CA LYS A 129 -10.45 -4.02 -6.34
C LYS A 129 -10.42 -2.49 -6.43
N GLN A 130 -10.99 -1.78 -5.47
CA GLN A 130 -10.98 -0.32 -5.41
C GLN A 130 -9.55 0.21 -5.36
N PHE A 131 -8.70 -0.34 -4.48
CA PHE A 131 -7.29 0.03 -4.45
C PHE A 131 -6.56 -0.27 -5.76
N HIS A 132 -6.80 -1.44 -6.35
CA HIS A 132 -6.19 -1.79 -7.64
C HIS A 132 -6.57 -0.77 -8.72
N GLU A 133 -7.85 -0.41 -8.85
CA GLU A 133 -8.32 0.59 -9.81
C GLU A 133 -7.71 1.97 -9.53
N ALA A 134 -7.69 2.42 -8.27
CA ALA A 134 -7.08 3.69 -7.89
C ALA A 134 -5.57 3.74 -8.17
N TYR A 135 -4.83 2.63 -7.96
CA TYR A 135 -3.41 2.56 -8.30
C TYR A 135 -3.18 2.63 -9.82
N LEU A 136 -4.10 2.10 -10.63
CA LEU A 136 -4.03 2.28 -12.07
C LEU A 136 -4.30 3.73 -12.49
N ASP A 137 -5.20 4.43 -11.80
CA ASP A 137 -5.43 5.86 -12.04
C ASP A 137 -4.20 6.70 -11.70
N VAL A 138 -3.42 6.33 -10.66
CA VAL A 138 -2.10 6.93 -10.39
C VAL A 138 -1.17 6.75 -11.59
N LEU A 139 -1.08 5.53 -12.14
CA LEU A 139 -0.23 5.28 -13.30
C LEU A 139 -0.71 6.06 -14.54
N ASP A 140 -2.02 6.17 -14.75
CA ASP A 140 -2.60 6.95 -15.86
C ASP A 140 -2.31 8.45 -15.72
N ALA A 141 -2.33 9.00 -14.49
CA ALA A 141 -1.95 10.38 -14.21
C ALA A 141 -0.47 10.67 -14.56
N HIS A 142 0.38 9.65 -14.58
CA HIS A 142 1.76 9.69 -15.06
C HIS A 142 1.92 9.27 -16.53
N ASP A 143 0.84 9.35 -17.32
CA ASP A 143 0.82 8.99 -18.75
C ASP A 143 1.31 7.55 -19.04
N ALA A 144 1.13 6.63 -18.08
CA ALA A 144 1.62 5.27 -18.23
C ALA A 144 0.90 4.55 -19.37
N ARG A 145 1.70 3.90 -20.23
CA ARG A 145 1.19 3.08 -21.34
C ARG A 145 1.02 1.65 -20.86
N ASN A 146 -0.03 0.96 -21.32
CA ASN A 146 -0.22 -0.47 -21.09
C ASN A 146 0.21 -1.29 -22.32
N PRO A 147 1.47 -1.75 -22.41
CA PRO A 147 1.92 -2.58 -23.52
C PRO A 147 1.30 -3.97 -23.51
N ARG A 148 0.91 -4.51 -22.34
CA ARG A 148 0.33 -5.85 -22.21
C ARG A 148 -0.35 -6.07 -20.86
N GLY A 149 -1.64 -6.41 -20.89
CA GLY A 149 -2.35 -6.98 -19.74
C GLY A 149 -2.17 -6.18 -18.46
N ASN A 150 -1.39 -6.73 -17.54
CA ASN A 150 -1.13 -6.19 -16.22
C ASN A 150 0.21 -5.43 -16.09
N VAL A 151 0.83 -5.06 -17.21
CA VAL A 151 2.10 -4.33 -17.26
C VAL A 151 1.86 -2.92 -17.77
N TYR A 152 2.44 -1.95 -17.08
CA TYR A 152 2.33 -0.51 -17.32
C TYR A 152 3.73 0.09 -17.39
N VAL A 153 3.92 1.11 -18.21
CA VAL A 153 5.22 1.76 -18.42
C VAL A 153 5.03 3.26 -18.40
N VAL A 154 5.61 3.92 -17.40
CA VAL A 154 5.64 5.38 -17.31
C VAL A 154 6.68 5.91 -18.32
N PRO A 155 6.43 7.03 -19.01
CA PRO A 155 7.35 7.54 -20.03
C PRO A 155 8.69 8.07 -19.48
N GLU A 156 9.71 8.00 -20.33
CA GLU A 156 11.03 8.58 -20.03
C GLU A 156 10.97 10.06 -19.67
N GLY A 157 11.70 10.42 -18.61
CA GLY A 157 11.79 11.80 -18.11
C GLY A 157 10.70 12.23 -17.11
N ASP A 158 9.78 11.32 -16.78
CA ASP A 158 8.93 11.45 -15.58
C ASP A 158 9.71 11.04 -14.32
N ASP A 159 9.29 11.52 -13.15
CA ASP A 159 9.91 11.15 -11.87
C ASP A 159 9.70 9.65 -11.53
N PHE A 160 8.74 8.99 -12.18
CA PHE A 160 8.40 7.57 -12.04
C PHE A 160 8.71 6.73 -13.28
N ASP A 161 9.68 7.15 -14.11
CA ASP A 161 10.16 6.49 -15.35
C ASP A 161 10.63 5.03 -15.15
N ASP A 162 9.66 4.14 -14.95
CA ASP A 162 9.83 2.73 -14.67
C ASP A 162 8.69 1.90 -15.31
N ALA A 163 8.88 0.58 -15.30
CA ALA A 163 7.84 -0.39 -15.59
C ALA A 163 7.21 -0.95 -14.30
N PHE A 164 5.90 -1.16 -14.36
CA PHE A 164 5.09 -1.66 -13.26
C PHE A 164 4.30 -2.89 -13.70
N ARG A 165 4.20 -3.89 -12.82
CA ARG A 165 3.27 -5.00 -12.97
C ARG A 165 2.32 -5.04 -11.78
N VAL A 166 1.04 -4.82 -12.05
CA VAL A 166 -0.01 -4.71 -11.01
C VAL A 166 -0.93 -5.91 -11.12
N VAL A 167 -0.95 -6.78 -10.11
CA VAL A 167 -1.77 -8.00 -10.09
C VAL A 167 -2.66 -8.00 -8.87
N ARG A 168 -3.97 -8.19 -9.08
CA ARG A 168 -4.91 -8.50 -7.99
C ARG A 168 -5.24 -9.98 -7.96
N ASP A 169 -5.22 -10.57 -6.78
CA ASP A 169 -5.65 -11.95 -6.50
C ASP A 169 -6.48 -11.99 -5.21
N GLY A 170 -7.79 -12.18 -5.35
CA GLY A 170 -8.74 -12.07 -4.23
C GLY A 170 -8.64 -10.73 -3.52
N LYS A 171 -8.19 -10.77 -2.26
CA LYS A 171 -8.00 -9.62 -1.36
C LYS A 171 -6.59 -9.02 -1.41
N THR A 172 -5.72 -9.51 -2.27
CA THR A 172 -4.31 -9.09 -2.35
C THR A 172 -4.06 -8.33 -3.62
N VAL A 173 -3.31 -7.23 -3.53
CA VAL A 173 -2.75 -6.53 -4.69
C VAL A 173 -1.23 -6.56 -4.59
N ARG A 174 -0.57 -7.02 -5.66
CA ARG A 174 0.90 -7.05 -5.78
C ARG A 174 1.34 -6.13 -6.90
N ILE A 175 2.21 -5.21 -6.57
CA ILE A 175 2.85 -4.27 -7.48
C ILE A 175 4.33 -4.63 -7.53
N VAL A 176 4.83 -4.93 -8.73
CA VAL A 176 6.27 -5.12 -8.99
C VAL A 176 6.74 -3.94 -9.83
N ASN A 177 7.73 -3.22 -9.34
CA ASN A 177 8.38 -2.12 -10.05
C ASN A 177 9.78 -2.54 -10.48
N ALA A 178 10.18 -2.17 -11.69
CA ALA A 178 11.53 -2.33 -12.20
C ALA A 178 11.79 -1.28 -13.30
N PRO A 179 13.06 -0.92 -13.60
CA PRO A 179 13.36 0.10 -14.62
C PRO A 179 12.82 -0.22 -16.01
N THR A 180 12.71 -1.49 -16.37
CA THR A 180 12.23 -1.90 -17.69
C THR A 180 11.30 -3.10 -17.61
N THR A 181 10.44 -3.24 -18.63
CA THR A 181 9.45 -4.33 -18.67
C THR A 181 10.06 -5.74 -18.66
N ASP A 182 11.29 -5.89 -19.15
CA ASP A 182 12.00 -7.17 -19.20
C ASP A 182 12.61 -7.54 -17.83
N GLN A 183 12.83 -6.56 -16.95
CA GLN A 183 13.36 -6.77 -15.60
C GLN A 183 12.28 -7.12 -14.57
N LEU A 184 11.00 -6.95 -14.88
CA LEU A 184 9.89 -7.27 -13.96
C LEU A 184 9.90 -8.74 -13.51
N ASP A 185 10.30 -9.67 -14.39
CA ASP A 185 10.43 -11.09 -14.05
C ASP A 185 11.74 -11.41 -13.32
N ALA A 186 12.77 -10.59 -13.52
CA ALA A 186 14.04 -10.69 -12.81
C ALA A 186 13.93 -10.23 -11.36
N VAL A 187 13.12 -9.20 -11.08
CA VAL A 187 12.83 -8.72 -9.72
C VAL A 187 11.89 -9.68 -8.98
N HIS A 188 10.86 -10.19 -9.67
CA HIS A 188 9.91 -11.11 -9.05
C HIS A 188 9.30 -12.04 -10.09
N SER A 189 9.63 -13.33 -10.06
CA SER A 189 9.10 -14.26 -11.06
C SER A 189 7.58 -14.53 -10.92
N ARG A 190 6.90 -14.71 -12.06
CA ARG A 190 5.45 -15.07 -12.09
C ARG A 190 5.16 -16.51 -11.66
N SER A 191 6.15 -17.40 -11.77
CA SER A 191 6.03 -18.83 -11.48
C SER A 191 6.86 -19.13 -10.23
N GLY A 192 6.18 -19.45 -9.13
CA GLY A 192 6.78 -19.94 -7.89
C GLY A 192 6.28 -21.34 -7.58
#